data_AF-A0A0C3SBE8-F1
#
_entry.id   AF-A0A0C3SBE8-F1
#
_cell.length_a   1.000
_cell.length_b   1.000
_cell.length_c   1.000
_cell.angle_alpha   90.00
_cell.angle_beta   90.00
_cell.angle_gamma   90.00
#
_symmetry.space_group_name_H-M   'P 1'
#
loop_
_entity.id
_entity.type
_entity.pdbx_description
1 polymer ?
#
loop_
_entity_poly.entity_id
_entity_poly.type
_entity_poly.pdbx_seq_one_letter_code
_entity_poly.pdbx_strand_id
1 'polypeptide(L)'
;MKDVCGVRHVLSLDEERDKFQPEYVNGGAGPERLPQSATQLERNRVKEVWFVGSHSDIGGGNSDNITLDNFGPALRWMIYEA
;
A
#
# COMPACT_ATOMS: atom_id res chain seq x y z
N MET A 1 -16.03 -9.83 1.89
CA MET A 1 -14.83 -9.54 2.71
C MET A 1 -15.06 -9.95 4.18
N LYS A 2 -15.61 -11.15 4.46
CA LYS A 2 -15.76 -11.66 5.84
C LYS A 2 -14.70 -12.70 6.20
N ASP A 3 -14.04 -13.27 5.20
CA ASP A 3 -13.08 -14.37 5.35
C ASP A 3 -11.60 -13.94 5.31
N VAL A 4 -11.35 -12.63 5.22
CA VAL A 4 -9.99 -12.05 5.19
C VAL A 4 -9.73 -11.29 6.47
N CYS A 5 -8.64 -11.64 7.18
CA CYS A 5 -8.23 -11.03 8.44
C CYS A 5 -7.75 -9.59 8.26
N GLY A 6 -7.10 -9.28 7.15
CA GLY A 6 -6.70 -7.92 6.80
C GLY A 6 -6.15 -7.80 5.38
N VAL A 7 -6.05 -6.55 4.92
CA VAL A 7 -5.49 -6.16 3.63
C VAL A 7 -4.41 -5.11 3.89
N ARG A 8 -3.29 -5.26 3.18
CA ARG A 8 -2.20 -4.29 3.11
C ARG A 8 -2.01 -3.93 1.65
N HIS A 9 -2.10 -2.65 1.35
CA HIS A 9 -1.98 -2.13 0.00
C HIS A 9 -0.98 -0.99 -0.01
N VAL A 10 0.00 -1.08 -0.91
CA VAL A 10 1.03 -0.07 -1.08
C VAL A 10 0.80 0.63 -2.40
N LEU A 11 0.77 1.95 -2.38
CA LEU A 11 0.55 2.82 -3.52
C LEU A 11 1.83 3.59 -3.86
N SER A 12 2.08 3.73 -5.14
CA SER A 12 3.18 4.54 -5.69
C SER A 12 2.69 5.97 -5.87
N LEU A 13 3.40 6.91 -5.24
CA LEU A 13 3.08 8.34 -5.30
C LEU A 13 3.47 8.96 -6.65
N ASP A 14 4.57 8.50 -7.24
CA ASP A 14 5.18 9.10 -8.43
C ASP A 14 4.85 8.31 -9.71
N GLU A 15 3.82 7.47 -9.70
CA GLU A 15 3.31 6.80 -10.90
C GLU A 15 2.37 7.72 -11.67
N GLU A 16 2.84 8.23 -12.80
CA GLU A 16 2.12 9.22 -13.62
C GLU A 16 1.53 8.62 -14.92
N ARG A 17 1.76 7.34 -15.23
CA ARG A 17 1.25 6.75 -16.48
C ARG A 17 -0.24 6.46 -16.37
N ASP A 18 -1.03 6.98 -17.32
CA ASP A 18 -2.49 6.79 -17.39
C ASP A 18 -2.95 5.34 -17.32
N LYS A 19 -2.16 4.41 -17.87
CA LYS A 19 -2.48 2.98 -17.88
C LYS A 19 -2.33 2.30 -16.52
N PHE A 20 -1.70 2.98 -15.55
CA PHE A 20 -1.31 2.41 -14.26
C PHE A 20 -1.97 3.15 -13.09
N GLN A 21 -3.16 3.71 -13.32
CA GLN A 21 -3.97 4.28 -12.24
C GLN A 21 -4.23 3.24 -11.14
N PRO A 22 -4.13 3.62 -9.86
CA PRO A 22 -4.27 2.68 -8.76
C PRO A 22 -5.73 2.25 -8.56
N GLU A 23 -5.92 1.00 -8.14
CA GLU A 23 -7.20 0.52 -7.63
C GLU A 23 -7.22 0.62 -6.11
N TYR A 24 -8.04 1.53 -5.58
CA TYR A 24 -8.17 1.71 -4.14
C TYR A 24 -9.04 0.62 -3.51
N VAL A 25 -8.66 0.15 -2.32
CA VAL A 25 -9.42 -0.89 -1.60
C VAL A 25 -10.86 -0.47 -1.32
N ASN A 26 -11.09 0.84 -1.10
CA ASN A 26 -12.41 1.42 -0.86
C ASN A 26 -12.93 2.25 -2.06
N GLY A 27 -12.48 1.95 -3.29
CA GLY A 27 -12.97 2.62 -4.51
C GLY A 27 -12.79 4.13 -4.52
N GLY A 28 -11.80 4.66 -3.81
CA GLY A 28 -11.51 6.10 -3.70
C GLY A 28 -12.35 6.84 -2.66
N ALA A 29 -13.36 6.21 -2.07
CA ALA A 29 -13.92 6.71 -0.82
C ALA A 29 -12.81 6.54 0.23
N GLY A 30 -12.36 7.64 0.84
CA GLY A 30 -11.30 7.60 1.86
C GLY A 30 -11.60 6.61 3.01
N PRO A 31 -10.72 6.52 4.03
CA PRO A 31 -10.86 5.53 5.09
C PRO A 31 -12.25 5.57 5.74
N GLU A 32 -12.84 4.39 5.94
CA GLU A 32 -14.18 4.25 6.50
C GLU A 32 -14.24 4.87 7.90
N ARG A 33 -15.27 5.69 8.15
CA ARG A 33 -15.50 6.28 9.47
C ARG A 33 -16.11 5.23 10.40
N LEU A 34 -15.24 4.46 11.03
CA LEU A 34 -15.63 3.46 12.02
C LEU A 34 -16.14 4.12 13.31
N PRO A 35 -17.13 3.52 14.00
CA PRO A 35 -17.61 4.01 15.29
C PRO A 35 -16.47 3.97 16.33
N GLN A 36 -16.56 4.81 17.36
CA GLN A 36 -15.52 4.86 18.41
C GLN A 36 -15.35 3.51 19.12
N SER A 37 -16.43 2.73 19.23
CA SER A 37 -16.47 1.38 19.78
C SER A 37 -15.77 0.30 18.93
N ALA A 38 -15.38 0.60 17.69
CA ALA A 38 -14.72 -0.38 16.83
C ALA A 38 -13.45 -0.93 17.49
N THR A 39 -13.15 -2.19 17.25
CA THR A 39 -11.94 -2.81 17.78
C THR A 39 -10.69 -2.28 17.06
N GLN A 40 -9.51 -2.44 17.67
CA GLN A 40 -8.25 -2.17 16.97
C GLN A 40 -8.07 -3.06 15.73
N LEU A 41 -8.59 -4.29 15.78
CA LEU A 41 -8.57 -5.20 14.64
C LEU A 41 -9.40 -4.66 13.46
N GLU A 42 -10.60 -4.14 13.73
CA GLU A 42 -11.45 -3.53 12.70
C GLU A 42 -10.79 -2.29 12.08
N ARG A 43 -10.18 -1.44 12.91
CA ARG A 43 -9.44 -0.26 12.44
C ARG A 43 -8.21 -0.60 11.61
N ASN A 44 -7.52 -1.69 11.94
CA ASN A 44 -6.31 -2.14 11.24
C ASN A 44 -6.60 -3.16 10.13
N ARG A 45 -7.88 -3.40 9.82
CA ARG A 45 -8.27 -4.41 8.84
C ARG A 45 -7.77 -4.05 7.45
N VAL A 46 -7.83 -2.78 7.06
CA VAL A 46 -7.28 -2.30 5.79
C VAL A 46 -6.25 -1.23 6.09
N LYS A 47 -5.03 -1.41 5.60
CA LYS A 47 -4.04 -0.34 5.55
C LYS A 47 -3.64 -0.13 4.10
N GLU A 48 -3.94 1.05 3.60
CA GLU A 48 -3.54 1.53 2.28
C GLU A 48 -2.62 2.73 2.49
N VAL A 49 -1.38 2.63 2.01
CA VAL A 49 -0.29 3.55 2.32
C VAL A 49 0.46 3.96 1.08
N TRP A 50 0.89 5.22 1.04
CA TRP A 50 1.61 5.79 -0.08
C TRP A 50 3.11 5.81 0.19
N PHE A 51 3.89 5.39 -0.79
CA PHE A 51 5.34 5.48 -0.79
C PHE A 51 5.82 6.28 -2.00
N VAL A 52 6.90 7.02 -1.78
CA VAL A 52 7.64 7.72 -2.85
C VAL A 52 8.26 6.68 -3.78
N GLY A 53 8.26 6.96 -5.08
CA GLY A 53 8.70 6.07 -6.14
C GLY A 53 7.59 5.77 -7.14
N SER A 54 7.98 5.31 -8.33
CA SER A 54 7.12 4.80 -9.40
C SER A 54 6.68 3.35 -9.15
N HIS A 55 5.87 2.76 -10.03
CA HIS A 55 5.30 1.42 -9.85
C HIS A 55 6.34 0.35 -9.46
N SER A 56 7.50 0.32 -10.13
CA SER A 56 8.54 -0.68 -9.88
C SER A 56 9.49 -0.32 -8.75
N ASP A 57 9.49 0.92 -8.26
CA ASP A 57 10.18 1.27 -7.03
C ASP A 57 9.45 0.72 -5.80
N ILE A 58 8.12 0.57 -5.91
CA ILE A 58 7.27 0.00 -4.87
C ILE A 58 7.13 -1.52 -4.99
N GLY A 59 6.72 -2.00 -6.17
CA GLY A 59 6.48 -3.42 -6.44
C GLY A 59 7.74 -4.23 -6.77
N GLY A 60 8.86 -3.54 -6.99
CA GLY A 60 10.10 -4.14 -7.48
C GLY A 60 10.10 -4.40 -8.98
N GLY A 61 11.14 -5.09 -9.45
CA GLY A 61 11.30 -5.46 -10.85
C GLY A 61 12.08 -4.47 -11.72
N ASN A 62 12.61 -3.39 -11.14
CA ASN A 62 13.63 -2.58 -11.81
C ASN A 62 14.95 -3.37 -11.91
N SER A 63 15.76 -3.04 -12.92
CA SER A 63 17.13 -3.54 -13.03
C SER A 63 17.96 -3.06 -11.82
N ASP A 64 18.81 -3.94 -11.28
CA ASP A 64 19.65 -3.64 -10.13
C ASP A 64 20.43 -2.35 -10.36
N ASN A 65 20.18 -1.36 -9.50
CA ASN A 65 20.95 -0.15 -9.45
C ASN A 65 21.65 -0.08 -8.09
N ILE A 66 22.84 -0.68 -8.03
CA ILE A 66 23.62 -0.83 -6.79
C ILE A 66 23.97 0.50 -6.10
N THR A 67 23.82 1.64 -6.78
CA THR A 67 24.06 2.97 -6.20
C THR A 67 22.79 3.63 -5.67
N LEU A 68 21.60 3.09 -5.97
CA LEU A 68 20.31 3.63 -5.58
C LEU A 68 19.78 2.87 -4.34
N ASP A 69 19.89 3.50 -3.17
CA ASP A 69 19.39 2.99 -1.88
C ASP A 69 17.89 3.30 -1.66
N ASN A 70 17.09 3.33 -2.74
CA ASN A 70 15.64 3.53 -2.64
C ASN A 70 14.88 2.20 -2.65
N PHE A 71 15.55 1.09 -2.93
CA PHE A 71 14.92 -0.23 -2.92
C PHE A 71 14.73 -0.72 -1.48
N GLY A 72 13.48 -0.88 -1.06
CA GLY A 72 13.16 -1.65 0.15
C GLY A 72 12.25 -1.03 1.20
N PRO A 73 11.95 0.28 1.29
CA PRO A 73 11.02 0.79 2.31
C PRO A 73 9.62 0.16 2.21
N ALA A 74 9.07 0.07 1.00
CA ALA A 74 7.77 -0.55 0.75
C ALA A 74 7.77 -2.05 1.08
N LEU A 75 8.77 -2.81 0.61
CA LEU A 75 8.91 -4.23 0.89
C LEU A 75 9.13 -4.49 2.39
N ARG A 76 9.98 -3.71 3.04
CA ARG A 76 10.24 -3.81 4.48
C ARG A 76 8.96 -3.56 5.26
N TRP A 77 8.19 -2.52 4.90
CA TRP A 77 6.90 -2.25 5.53
C TRP A 77 5.92 -3.41 5.35
N MET A 78 5.82 -3.97 4.13
CA MET A 78 4.98 -5.14 3.88
C MET A 78 5.37 -6.34 4.75
N ILE A 79 6.67 -6.61 4.93
CA ILE A 79 7.15 -7.71 5.80
C ILE A 79 6.73 -7.50 7.27
N TYR A 80 6.72 -6.27 7.76
CA TYR A 80 6.28 -5.98 9.13
C TYR A 80 4.76 -5.99 9.31
N GLU A 81 4.00 -5.88 8.22
CA GLU A 81 2.54 -5.74 8.23
C GLU A 81 1.78 -7.01 7.82
N ALA A 82 2.50 -8.00 7.28
CA ALA A 82 2.00 -9.30 6.85
C ALA A 82 1.62 -10.22 8.02
#